data_AF-A0A1W9UAB7-F1
#
_entry.id   AF-A0A1W9UAB7-F1
#
_cell.length_a   1.000
_cell.length_b   1.000
_cell.length_c   1.000
_cell.angle_alpha   90.00
_cell.angle_beta   90.00
_cell.angle_gamma   90.00
#
_symmetry.space_group_name_H-M   'P 1'
#
loop_
_entity.id
_entity.type
_entity.pdbx_description
1 polymer ?
#
loop_
_entity_poly.entity_id
_entity_poly.type
_entity_poly.pdbx_seq_one_letter_code
_entity_poly.pdbx_strand_id
1 'polypeptide(L)'
;MPPTEPQPSASHEELARHYAPVIHQGVASNQDFITAADFDGDWIGNNNWENQSTGDLSAHVYYSVAETETHWFLFYSLFHPRDYTRDPCESSDGCHENDMESLQVVVAKDGTSFGRLLVVETLAHSHIYLYVADQSVKGNALPVKASARIEGDRPVVYVETYGHGIYGQRKILVPHAVIYRVGEQAETPEGLQDGDVSYQLVPIYETLWAHRDEIGPGQAFDQPFNYRGHILPATFDGQNYGEDKANTPWGYNQETGDALSRGDFFLDPAKALAYHVSFGADFSLEYVYNPYLADLELGSVPGQLR
;
A
#
# COMPACT_ATOMS: atom_id res chain seq x y z
N MET A 1 -38.16 8.33 -22.11
CA MET A 1 -36.86 7.64 -22.06
C MET A 1 -37.06 6.35 -21.29
N PRO A 2 -36.64 5.19 -21.80
CA PRO A 2 -36.66 3.99 -20.98
C PRO A 2 -35.72 4.20 -19.78
N PRO A 3 -36.03 3.65 -18.59
CA PRO A 3 -35.09 3.67 -17.48
C PRO A 3 -33.83 2.94 -17.92
N THR A 4 -32.68 3.61 -17.80
CA THR A 4 -31.37 3.01 -17.99
C THR A 4 -31.25 1.87 -16.98
N GLU A 5 -31.02 0.64 -17.44
CA GLU A 5 -30.74 -0.48 -16.54
C GLU A 5 -29.52 -0.11 -15.67
N PRO A 6 -29.55 -0.39 -14.35
CA PRO A 6 -28.39 -0.15 -13.51
C PRO A 6 -27.21 -0.98 -14.05
N GLN A 7 -26.09 -0.31 -14.33
CA GLN A 7 -24.88 -1.01 -14.72
C GLN A 7 -24.40 -1.88 -13.55
N PRO A 8 -23.91 -3.10 -13.79
CA PRO A 8 -23.29 -3.88 -12.72
C PRO A 8 -22.11 -3.11 -12.12
N SER A 9 -21.95 -3.20 -10.80
CA SER A 9 -20.75 -2.70 -10.13
C SER A 9 -19.52 -3.43 -10.69
N ALA A 10 -18.41 -2.71 -10.83
CA ALA A 10 -17.13 -3.34 -11.19
C ALA A 10 -16.76 -4.40 -10.13
N SER A 11 -16.10 -5.47 -10.55
CA SER A 11 -15.47 -6.43 -9.65
C SER A 11 -14.34 -5.76 -8.85
N HIS A 12 -13.93 -6.36 -7.73
CA HIS A 12 -12.81 -5.82 -6.94
C HIS A 12 -11.50 -5.76 -7.73
N GLU A 13 -11.26 -6.71 -8.64
CA GLU A 13 -10.10 -6.69 -9.52
C GLU A 13 -10.19 -5.54 -10.53
N GLU A 14 -11.35 -5.31 -11.14
CA GLU A 14 -11.56 -4.16 -12.04
C GLU A 14 -11.42 -2.83 -11.31
N LEU A 15 -11.91 -2.71 -10.07
CA LEU A 15 -11.72 -1.53 -9.22
C LEU A 15 -10.24 -1.30 -8.93
N ALA A 16 -9.51 -2.33 -8.51
CA ALA A 16 -8.06 -2.25 -8.26
C ALA A 16 -7.30 -1.85 -9.53
N ARG A 17 -7.59 -2.48 -10.66
CA ARG A 17 -6.95 -2.12 -11.93
C ARG A 17 -7.33 -0.72 -12.41
N HIS A 18 -8.55 -0.24 -12.18
CA HIS A 18 -9.00 1.09 -12.58
C HIS A 18 -8.28 2.20 -11.79
N TYR A 19 -8.19 2.03 -10.46
CA TYR A 19 -7.58 3.01 -9.57
C TYR A 19 -6.08 2.77 -9.29
N ALA A 20 -5.46 1.76 -9.91
CA ALA A 20 -4.04 1.48 -9.76
C ALA A 20 -3.20 2.74 -10.07
N PRO A 21 -2.25 3.11 -9.20
CA PRO A 21 -1.55 4.39 -9.30
C PRO A 21 -0.61 4.46 -10.51
N VAL A 22 -0.41 5.67 -11.02
CA VAL A 22 0.77 5.99 -11.84
C VAL A 22 1.89 6.38 -10.89
N ILE A 23 2.98 5.63 -10.93
CA ILE A 23 4.06 5.75 -9.94
C ILE A 23 5.26 6.42 -10.61
N HIS A 24 5.60 7.63 -10.18
CA HIS A 24 6.84 8.28 -10.56
C HIS A 24 7.88 8.03 -9.47
N GLN A 25 8.86 7.18 -9.73
CA GLN A 25 9.85 6.81 -8.73
C GLN A 25 11.23 7.39 -9.05
N GLY A 26 11.87 7.97 -8.03
CA GLY A 26 13.27 8.35 -8.09
C GLY A 26 14.18 7.13 -8.00
N VAL A 27 15.24 7.11 -8.82
CA VAL A 27 16.14 5.96 -8.94
C VAL A 27 17.58 6.44 -8.99
N ALA A 28 18.43 5.87 -8.13
CA ALA A 28 19.89 6.02 -8.14
C ALA A 28 20.60 4.73 -8.59
N SER A 29 20.00 3.56 -8.35
CA SER A 29 20.47 2.28 -8.85
C SER A 29 19.29 1.31 -9.05
N ASN A 30 19.53 0.12 -9.59
CA ASN A 30 18.49 -0.90 -9.71
C ASN A 30 17.98 -1.41 -8.34
N GLN A 31 18.62 -1.04 -7.23
CA GLN A 31 18.12 -1.33 -5.89
C GLN A 31 16.83 -0.56 -5.57
N ASP A 32 16.56 0.56 -6.25
CA ASP A 32 15.30 1.29 -6.14
C ASP A 32 14.18 0.66 -7.00
N PHE A 33 14.43 -0.41 -7.77
CA PHE A 33 13.36 -0.97 -8.60
C PHE A 33 12.29 -1.65 -7.73
N ILE A 34 11.01 -1.37 -8.05
CA ILE A 34 9.88 -2.09 -7.46
C ILE A 34 9.98 -3.54 -7.93
N THR A 35 9.85 -4.49 -7.00
CA THR A 35 9.81 -5.92 -7.33
C THR A 35 8.86 -6.68 -6.39
N ALA A 36 8.70 -7.97 -6.61
CA ALA A 36 8.02 -8.87 -5.69
C ALA A 36 8.86 -9.12 -4.42
N ALA A 37 8.21 -9.48 -3.32
CA ALA A 37 8.86 -9.87 -2.08
C ALA A 37 9.65 -11.18 -2.23
N ASP A 38 9.18 -12.08 -3.09
CA ASP A 38 9.81 -13.37 -3.43
C ASP A 38 10.59 -13.31 -4.75
N PHE A 39 11.15 -12.14 -5.08
CA PHE A 39 11.84 -11.88 -6.35
C PHE A 39 13.00 -12.83 -6.64
N ASP A 40 13.59 -13.45 -5.62
CA ASP A 40 14.66 -14.43 -5.71
C ASP A 40 14.17 -15.89 -5.65
N GLY A 41 12.85 -16.10 -5.56
CA GLY A 41 12.18 -17.38 -5.64
C GLY A 41 11.93 -18.08 -4.30
N ASP A 42 12.12 -17.39 -3.17
CA ASP A 42 11.76 -17.90 -1.84
C ASP A 42 11.06 -16.83 -0.97
N TRP A 43 10.74 -17.18 0.28
CA TRP A 43 10.09 -16.31 1.25
C TRP A 43 10.97 -16.13 2.50
N ILE A 44 12.29 -16.12 2.32
CA ILE A 44 13.26 -15.92 3.39
C ILE A 44 13.58 -14.42 3.43
N GLY A 45 12.89 -13.66 4.28
CA GLY A 45 12.99 -12.20 4.28
C GLY A 45 14.40 -11.66 4.54
N ASN A 46 15.21 -12.42 5.29
CA ASN A 46 16.54 -11.98 5.75
C ASN A 46 17.73 -12.34 4.83
N ASN A 47 17.46 -12.68 3.57
CA ASN A 47 18.48 -12.84 2.54
C ASN A 47 18.26 -11.92 1.31
N ASN A 48 17.18 -11.13 1.32
CA ASN A 48 16.75 -10.28 0.23
C ASN A 48 17.79 -9.22 -0.11
N TRP A 49 18.52 -8.73 0.89
CA TRP A 49 19.62 -7.80 0.68
C TRP A 49 20.65 -8.46 -0.23
N GLU A 50 21.20 -9.62 0.11
CA GLU A 50 22.21 -10.32 -0.69
C GLU A 50 21.70 -10.71 -2.08
N ASN A 51 20.45 -11.19 -2.15
CA ASN A 51 19.90 -11.77 -3.36
C ASN A 51 19.41 -10.73 -4.38
N GLN A 52 19.24 -9.46 -3.99
CA GLN A 52 18.78 -8.36 -4.85
C GLN A 52 19.45 -8.33 -6.24
N SER A 53 20.77 -8.58 -6.30
CA SER A 53 21.53 -8.48 -7.55
C SER A 53 21.29 -9.61 -8.55
N THR A 54 20.67 -10.72 -8.12
CA THR A 54 20.48 -11.94 -8.92
C THR A 54 19.03 -12.34 -9.13
N GLY A 55 18.09 -11.79 -8.35
CA GLY A 55 16.67 -12.09 -8.50
C GLY A 55 16.00 -11.33 -9.65
N ASP A 56 14.72 -11.62 -9.87
CA ASP A 56 13.90 -10.99 -10.90
C ASP A 56 13.41 -9.61 -10.46
N LEU A 57 13.88 -8.54 -11.10
CA LEU A 57 13.48 -7.17 -10.77
C LEU A 57 12.26 -6.70 -11.57
N SER A 58 11.40 -7.61 -12.01
CA SER A 58 10.15 -7.28 -12.68
C SER A 58 9.13 -6.67 -11.70
N ALA A 59 8.48 -5.57 -12.10
CA ALA A 59 7.70 -4.74 -11.20
C ALA A 59 6.36 -5.38 -10.81
N HIS A 60 6.19 -5.63 -9.51
CA HIS A 60 4.96 -6.13 -8.92
C HIS A 60 4.44 -5.14 -7.88
N VAL A 61 3.15 -4.80 -7.96
CA VAL A 61 2.47 -3.94 -6.99
C VAL A 61 1.42 -4.78 -6.29
N TYR A 62 1.58 -4.89 -4.98
CA TYR A 62 0.65 -5.61 -4.13
C TYR A 62 -0.63 -4.79 -3.97
N TYR A 63 -1.80 -5.42 -4.04
CA TYR A 63 -3.06 -4.72 -3.81
C TYR A 63 -4.03 -5.47 -2.91
N SER A 64 -4.94 -4.71 -2.32
CA SER A 64 -6.06 -5.21 -1.54
C SER A 64 -7.29 -4.33 -1.76
N VAL A 65 -8.47 -4.92 -1.66
CA VAL A 65 -9.74 -4.18 -1.66
C VAL A 65 -10.53 -4.55 -0.41
N ALA A 66 -11.01 -3.53 0.29
CA ALA A 66 -12.08 -3.65 1.27
C ALA A 66 -13.27 -2.80 0.83
N GLU A 67 -14.47 -3.22 1.21
CA GLU A 67 -15.71 -2.60 0.79
C GLU A 67 -16.67 -2.52 1.98
N THR A 68 -17.18 -1.31 2.23
CA THR A 68 -18.33 -1.09 3.11
C THR A 68 -19.56 -0.82 2.27
N GLU A 69 -20.73 -0.66 2.89
CA GLU A 69 -21.95 -0.33 2.14
C GLU A 69 -21.80 0.91 1.26
N THR A 70 -20.97 1.88 1.65
CA THR A 70 -20.85 3.18 0.99
C THR A 70 -19.51 3.47 0.30
N HIS A 71 -18.44 2.72 0.61
CA HIS A 71 -17.10 3.01 0.09
C HIS A 71 -16.33 1.75 -0.34
N TRP A 72 -15.40 1.95 -1.27
CA TRP A 72 -14.30 1.03 -1.54
C TRP A 72 -12.99 1.63 -1.02
N PHE A 73 -12.16 0.78 -0.45
CA PHE A 73 -10.82 1.09 0.05
C PHE A 73 -9.84 0.21 -0.71
N LEU A 74 -9.04 0.83 -1.58
CA LEU A 74 -8.05 0.13 -2.40
C LEU A 74 -6.67 0.43 -1.84
N PHE A 75 -5.99 -0.59 -1.34
CA PHE A 75 -4.66 -0.47 -0.78
C PHE A 75 -3.63 -0.96 -1.80
N TYR A 76 -2.51 -0.26 -1.93
CA TYR A 76 -1.41 -0.67 -2.79
C TYR A 76 -0.10 -0.58 -2.02
N SER A 77 0.76 -1.59 -2.15
CA SER A 77 2.06 -1.66 -1.47
C SER A 77 3.18 -1.91 -2.49
N LEU A 78 4.27 -1.17 -2.34
CA LEU A 78 5.47 -1.25 -3.17
C LEU A 78 6.57 -1.89 -2.33
N PHE A 79 7.25 -2.90 -2.87
CA PHE A 79 8.34 -3.57 -2.18
C PHE A 79 9.68 -3.30 -2.88
N HIS A 80 10.70 -3.08 -2.06
CA HIS A 80 12.10 -2.95 -2.48
C HIS A 80 12.95 -3.88 -1.60
N PRO A 81 13.88 -4.69 -2.15
CA PRO A 81 14.69 -5.59 -1.33
C PRO A 81 15.67 -4.87 -0.39
N ARG A 82 15.94 -3.58 -0.65
CA ARG A 82 16.91 -2.77 0.10
C ARG A 82 16.40 -1.35 0.26
N ASP A 83 16.24 -0.87 1.49
CA ASP A 83 16.32 0.57 1.79
C ASP A 83 17.79 0.92 2.02
N TYR A 84 18.28 1.91 1.29
CA TYR A 84 19.67 2.30 1.37
C TYR A 84 19.80 3.81 1.37
N THR A 85 21.01 4.34 1.48
CA THR A 85 21.22 5.80 1.44
C THR A 85 22.33 6.17 0.48
N ARG A 86 22.48 7.47 0.22
CA ARG A 86 23.61 7.98 -0.56
C ARG A 86 24.96 7.68 0.11
N ASP A 87 25.00 7.72 1.43
CA ASP A 87 26.21 7.41 2.20
C ASP A 87 26.34 5.90 2.40
N PRO A 88 27.56 5.35 2.56
CA PRO A 88 27.75 3.92 2.77
C PRO A 88 26.93 3.40 3.95
N CYS A 89 26.27 2.26 3.77
CA CYS A 89 25.34 1.71 4.75
C CYS A 89 26.00 1.35 6.08
N GLU A 90 27.29 1.01 6.10
CA GLU A 90 28.06 0.79 7.33
C GLU A 90 28.18 2.05 8.21
N SER A 91 27.88 3.22 7.64
CA SER A 91 27.97 4.53 8.30
C SER A 91 26.66 5.30 8.32
N SER A 92 25.56 4.69 7.89
CA SER A 92 24.24 5.31 7.78
C SER A 92 23.23 4.58 8.64
N ASP A 93 22.44 5.33 9.42
CA ASP A 93 21.36 4.79 10.23
C ASP A 93 20.06 4.55 9.42
N GLY A 94 20.07 4.85 8.11
CA GLY A 94 18.90 4.75 7.25
C GLY A 94 18.85 3.48 6.39
N CYS A 95 19.94 2.72 6.28
CA CYS A 95 19.90 1.50 5.46
C CYS A 95 19.25 0.35 6.23
N HIS A 96 18.44 -0.45 5.54
CA HIS A 96 17.98 -1.74 6.06
C HIS A 96 17.53 -2.69 4.95
N GLU A 97 17.57 -3.97 5.26
CA GLU A 97 16.96 -5.02 4.44
C GLU A 97 15.45 -4.87 4.38
N ASN A 98 14.93 -5.12 3.17
CA ASN A 98 13.54 -4.93 2.81
C ASN A 98 13.08 -3.48 2.95
N ASP A 99 12.07 -3.13 2.17
CA ASP A 99 11.29 -1.93 2.38
C ASP A 99 9.91 -2.15 1.79
N MET A 100 8.89 -1.69 2.50
CA MET A 100 7.55 -1.72 1.99
C MET A 100 6.80 -0.47 2.41
N GLU A 101 6.48 0.33 1.41
CA GLU A 101 5.73 1.57 1.53
C GLU A 101 4.37 1.40 0.84
N SER A 102 3.33 2.07 1.34
CA SER A 102 1.96 1.84 0.89
C SER A 102 1.16 3.11 0.66
N LEU A 103 0.09 2.99 -0.12
CA LEU A 103 -0.93 4.00 -0.25
C LEU A 103 -2.34 3.39 -0.17
N GLN A 104 -3.31 4.20 0.23
CA GLN A 104 -4.72 3.86 0.22
C GLN A 104 -5.48 4.86 -0.64
N VAL A 105 -6.29 4.33 -1.54
CA VAL A 105 -7.22 5.06 -2.38
C VAL A 105 -8.63 4.80 -1.87
N VAL A 106 -9.39 5.86 -1.61
CA VAL A 106 -10.76 5.72 -1.09
C VAL A 106 -11.75 6.33 -2.06
N VAL A 107 -12.77 5.54 -2.37
CA VAL A 107 -13.76 5.83 -3.40
C VAL A 107 -15.14 5.69 -2.79
N ALA A 108 -15.96 6.74 -2.90
CA ALA A 108 -17.36 6.68 -2.53
C ALA A 108 -18.18 6.04 -3.66
N LYS A 109 -19.09 5.15 -3.30
CA LYS A 109 -20.07 4.60 -4.23
C LYS A 109 -21.11 5.67 -4.55
N ASP A 110 -21.38 5.89 -5.83
CA ASP A 110 -22.38 6.86 -6.30
C ASP A 110 -23.39 6.25 -7.29
N GLY A 111 -23.40 4.92 -7.40
CA GLY A 111 -24.23 4.16 -8.33
C GLY A 111 -23.61 3.94 -9.71
N THR A 112 -22.43 4.52 -9.99
CA THR A 112 -21.63 4.16 -11.17
C THR A 112 -20.73 2.94 -10.89
N SER A 113 -20.19 2.32 -11.94
CA SER A 113 -19.34 1.13 -11.79
C SER A 113 -18.02 1.39 -11.05
N PHE A 114 -17.51 2.63 -11.09
CA PHE A 114 -16.24 3.00 -10.45
C PHE A 114 -16.40 4.01 -9.31
N GLY A 115 -17.55 4.68 -9.16
CA GLY A 115 -17.76 5.64 -8.08
C GLY A 115 -17.00 6.93 -8.24
N ARG A 116 -16.79 7.62 -7.11
CA ARG A 116 -16.11 8.91 -7.03
C ARG A 116 -14.94 8.85 -6.06
N LEU A 117 -13.74 9.02 -6.60
CA LEU A 117 -12.50 9.14 -5.85
C LEU A 117 -12.58 10.30 -4.84
N LEU A 118 -12.31 10.03 -3.56
CA LEU A 118 -12.37 11.04 -2.50
C LEU A 118 -10.99 11.39 -1.95
N VAL A 119 -10.21 10.36 -1.62
CA VAL A 119 -9.00 10.48 -0.81
C VAL A 119 -7.90 9.57 -1.38
N VAL A 120 -6.67 10.05 -1.27
CA VAL A 120 -5.44 9.26 -1.38
C VAL A 120 -4.63 9.49 -0.11
N GLU A 121 -4.41 8.46 0.69
CA GLU A 121 -3.48 8.47 1.82
C GLU A 121 -2.19 7.77 1.40
N THR A 122 -1.02 8.35 1.69
CA THR A 122 0.28 7.75 1.34
C THR A 122 1.15 7.61 2.58
N LEU A 123 1.97 6.56 2.62
CA LEU A 123 2.99 6.35 3.64
C LEU A 123 4.33 6.92 3.15
N ALA A 124 5.06 7.60 4.02
CA ALA A 124 6.49 7.84 3.82
C ALA A 124 7.20 7.93 5.17
N HIS A 125 8.23 7.10 5.38
CA HIS A 125 9.05 7.13 6.61
C HIS A 125 8.20 6.95 7.87
N SER A 126 7.29 5.96 7.87
CA SER A 126 6.30 5.72 8.93
C SER A 126 5.22 6.80 9.11
N HIS A 127 5.15 7.81 8.23
CA HIS A 127 4.14 8.86 8.31
C HIS A 127 3.02 8.71 7.29
N ILE A 128 1.76 8.89 7.71
CA ILE A 128 0.59 8.88 6.81
C ILE A 128 0.25 10.32 6.38
N TYR A 129 0.19 10.57 5.08
CA TYR A 129 -0.14 11.86 4.48
C TYR A 129 -1.48 11.79 3.76
N LEU A 130 -2.35 12.78 4.04
CA LEU A 130 -3.68 12.88 3.46
C LEU A 130 -3.71 13.82 2.24
N TYR A 131 -4.20 13.30 1.11
CA TYR A 131 -4.49 14.07 -0.11
C TYR A 131 -5.95 13.92 -0.51
N VAL A 132 -6.61 15.03 -0.87
CA VAL A 132 -8.04 15.02 -1.22
C VAL A 132 -8.24 15.18 -2.73
N ALA A 133 -9.01 14.28 -3.33
CA ALA A 133 -9.50 14.42 -4.70
C ALA A 133 -10.83 15.18 -4.76
N ASP A 134 -11.60 15.12 -3.67
CA ASP A 134 -12.88 15.80 -3.55
C ASP A 134 -12.87 16.88 -2.45
N GLN A 135 -13.34 18.08 -2.79
CA GLN A 135 -13.30 19.23 -1.88
C GLN A 135 -14.29 19.15 -0.70
N SER A 136 -15.26 18.22 -0.75
CA SER A 136 -16.17 17.97 0.37
C SER A 136 -15.48 17.29 1.55
N VAL A 137 -14.36 16.59 1.32
CA VAL A 137 -13.56 15.98 2.38
C VAL A 137 -12.69 17.05 3.05
N LYS A 138 -12.72 17.08 4.38
CA LYS A 138 -11.87 17.94 5.21
C LYS A 138 -10.98 17.09 6.10
N GLY A 139 -9.77 17.57 6.39
CA GLY A 139 -8.88 16.92 7.35
C GLY A 139 -9.43 17.00 8.77
N ASN A 140 -9.12 15.99 9.57
CA ASN A 140 -9.43 15.93 10.99
C ASN A 140 -8.15 15.61 11.79
N ALA A 141 -7.96 14.34 12.17
CA ALA A 141 -6.73 13.90 12.83
C ALA A 141 -5.52 14.08 11.89
N LEU A 142 -5.71 13.85 10.59
CA LEU A 142 -4.73 14.19 9.57
C LEU A 142 -5.05 15.54 8.92
N PRO A 143 -4.06 16.47 8.82
CA PRO A 143 -4.23 17.67 8.03
C PRO A 143 -4.19 17.32 6.53
N VAL A 144 -5.05 17.95 5.73
CA VAL A 144 -4.98 17.84 4.26
C VAL A 144 -3.66 18.44 3.79
N LYS A 145 -2.79 17.60 3.21
CA LYS A 145 -1.48 18.01 2.72
C LYS A 145 -1.58 18.80 1.42
N ALA A 146 -2.35 18.28 0.45
CA ALA A 146 -2.63 18.91 -0.84
C ALA A 146 -3.83 18.22 -1.52
N SER A 147 -4.22 18.73 -2.70
CA SER A 147 -5.10 17.98 -3.60
C SER A 147 -4.37 16.78 -4.20
N ALA A 148 -5.07 15.66 -4.34
CA ALA A 148 -4.55 14.49 -5.04
C ALA A 148 -4.36 14.82 -6.53
N ARG A 149 -3.27 14.32 -7.12
CA ARG A 149 -3.04 14.43 -8.56
C ARG A 149 -3.58 13.22 -9.27
N ILE A 150 -4.30 13.45 -10.35
CA ILE A 150 -4.98 12.40 -11.12
C ILE A 150 -4.53 12.47 -12.58
N GLU A 151 -4.21 11.33 -13.18
CA GLU A 151 -3.99 11.15 -14.61
C GLU A 151 -5.07 10.20 -15.15
N GLY A 152 -6.00 10.72 -15.96
CA GLY A 152 -7.22 9.98 -16.30
C GLY A 152 -8.06 9.77 -15.04
N ASP A 153 -8.22 8.52 -14.63
CA ASP A 153 -8.91 8.12 -13.39
C ASP A 153 -7.93 7.62 -12.30
N ARG A 154 -6.61 7.69 -12.57
CA ARG A 154 -5.57 7.10 -11.73
C ARG A 154 -4.91 8.13 -10.84
N PRO A 155 -4.74 7.86 -9.53
CA PRO A 155 -3.91 8.70 -8.69
C PRO A 155 -2.45 8.63 -9.14
N VAL A 156 -1.77 9.78 -9.08
CA VAL A 156 -0.35 9.90 -9.40
C VAL A 156 0.42 10.08 -8.09
N VAL A 157 1.37 9.19 -7.84
CA VAL A 157 2.24 9.25 -6.66
C VAL A 157 3.71 9.40 -7.05
N TYR A 158 4.50 9.91 -6.12
CA TYR A 158 5.92 10.14 -6.25
C TYR A 158 6.65 9.39 -5.15
N VAL A 159 7.55 8.49 -5.53
CA VAL A 159 8.34 7.64 -4.63
C VAL A 159 9.74 8.23 -4.56
N GLU A 160 10.23 8.47 -3.35
CA GLU A 160 11.59 8.98 -3.16
C GLU A 160 12.64 7.98 -3.66
N THR A 161 13.76 8.50 -4.16
CA THR A 161 14.98 7.70 -4.31
C THR A 161 15.47 7.29 -2.94
N TYR A 162 16.05 6.10 -2.82
CA TYR A 162 16.64 5.55 -1.59
C TYR A 162 15.62 5.02 -0.59
N GLY A 163 15.01 5.86 0.25
CA GLY A 163 14.11 5.40 1.32
C GLY A 163 12.63 5.34 0.93
N HIS A 164 12.35 5.28 -0.38
CA HIS A 164 11.06 4.97 -1.03
C HIS A 164 9.76 5.60 -0.52
N GLY A 165 9.82 6.64 0.31
CA GLY A 165 8.63 7.30 0.83
C GLY A 165 7.68 7.78 -0.27
N ILE A 166 6.39 7.45 -0.15
CA ILE A 166 5.35 7.73 -1.15
C ILE A 166 4.64 9.04 -0.84
N TYR A 167 4.52 9.89 -1.86
CA TYR A 167 3.85 11.19 -1.75
C TYR A 167 2.86 11.41 -2.90
N GLY A 168 1.65 11.86 -2.57
CA GLY A 168 0.65 12.32 -3.57
C GLY A 168 0.96 13.68 -4.21
N GLN A 169 2.06 14.34 -3.80
CA GLN A 169 2.52 15.62 -4.35
C GLN A 169 3.87 15.49 -5.05
N ARG A 170 4.18 16.45 -5.93
CA ARG A 170 5.28 16.31 -6.90
C ARG A 170 6.57 16.47 -6.14
N LYS A 171 7.47 15.51 -6.32
CA LYS A 171 8.82 15.58 -5.80
C LYS A 171 9.82 15.73 -6.94
N ILE A 172 10.96 16.29 -6.59
CA ILE A 172 12.12 16.31 -7.47
C ILE A 172 12.74 14.92 -7.32
N LEU A 173 12.73 14.17 -8.41
CA LEU A 173 13.28 12.82 -8.48
C LEU A 173 14.66 12.90 -9.11
N VAL A 174 15.68 12.50 -8.35
CA VAL A 174 17.10 12.56 -8.74
C VAL A 174 17.83 11.33 -8.22
N PRO A 175 18.88 10.85 -8.91
CA PRO A 175 19.43 11.37 -10.16
C PRO A 175 18.60 11.02 -11.41
N HIS A 176 17.82 9.95 -11.37
CA HIS A 176 16.97 9.50 -12.47
C HIS A 176 15.54 9.24 -11.99
N ALA A 177 14.65 8.90 -12.92
CA ALA A 177 13.30 8.49 -12.60
C ALA A 177 12.80 7.38 -13.52
N VAL A 178 12.04 6.45 -12.93
CA VAL A 178 11.25 5.45 -13.63
C VAL A 178 9.76 5.77 -13.44
N ILE A 179 8.95 5.60 -14.48
CA ILE A 179 7.49 5.76 -14.40
C ILE A 179 6.85 4.39 -14.59
N TYR A 180 6.16 3.91 -13.55
CA TYR A 180 5.45 2.64 -13.60
C TYR A 180 3.94 2.82 -13.78
N ARG A 181 3.33 1.96 -14.60
CA ARG A 181 1.90 1.92 -14.90
C ARG A 181 1.38 0.49 -14.84
N VAL A 182 0.13 0.31 -14.40
CA VAL A 182 -0.46 -1.03 -14.37
C VAL A 182 -0.56 -1.59 -15.78
N GLY A 183 -0.15 -2.85 -15.95
CA GLY A 183 -0.34 -3.60 -17.18
C GLY A 183 -0.72 -5.05 -16.93
N GLU A 184 -0.62 -5.87 -17.96
CA GLU A 184 -0.98 -7.30 -17.89
C GLU A 184 0.19 -8.18 -17.44
N GLN A 185 1.42 -7.67 -17.56
CA GLN A 185 2.66 -8.38 -17.23
C GLN A 185 3.60 -7.44 -16.49
N ALA A 186 4.39 -7.98 -15.58
CA ALA A 186 5.47 -7.24 -14.92
C ALA A 186 6.65 -7.05 -15.89
N GLU A 187 7.22 -5.85 -15.89
CA GLU A 187 8.43 -5.51 -16.65
C GLU A 187 9.54 -5.08 -15.69
N THR A 188 10.79 -5.42 -16.03
CA THR A 188 11.97 -4.80 -15.41
C THR A 188 12.30 -3.52 -16.18
N PRO A 189 12.56 -2.38 -15.51
CA PRO A 189 12.98 -1.17 -16.21
C PRO A 189 14.21 -1.40 -17.10
N GLU A 190 14.24 -0.82 -18.31
CA GLU A 190 15.36 -0.98 -19.24
C GLU A 190 16.65 -0.29 -18.75
N GLY A 191 16.50 0.64 -17.81
CA GLY A 191 17.59 1.34 -17.16
C GLY A 191 17.09 2.25 -16.03
N LEU A 192 18.00 3.05 -15.48
CA LEU A 192 17.67 3.95 -14.35
C LEU A 192 16.72 5.09 -14.75
N GLN A 193 16.59 5.34 -16.06
CA GLN A 193 15.65 6.28 -16.63
C GLN A 193 14.74 5.53 -17.60
N ASP A 194 13.48 5.37 -17.22
CA ASP A 194 12.48 4.71 -18.05
C ASP A 194 11.13 5.44 -17.91
N GLY A 195 10.48 5.72 -19.03
CA GLY A 195 9.29 6.57 -19.08
C GLY A 195 7.97 5.82 -18.98
N ASP A 196 8.00 4.50 -19.12
CA ASP A 196 6.80 3.68 -19.22
C ASP A 196 7.12 2.20 -18.95
N VAL A 197 7.06 1.78 -17.68
CA VAL A 197 7.30 0.39 -17.24
C VAL A 197 6.00 -0.20 -16.74
N SER A 198 5.62 -1.37 -17.27
CA SER A 198 4.45 -2.10 -16.80
C SER A 198 4.70 -2.77 -15.45
N TYR A 199 3.82 -2.55 -14.47
CA TYR A 199 3.75 -3.37 -13.26
C TYR A 199 2.52 -4.28 -13.29
N GLN A 200 2.67 -5.46 -12.72
CA GLN A 200 1.56 -6.39 -12.49
C GLN A 200 0.98 -6.17 -11.09
N LEU A 201 -0.36 -6.16 -11.01
CA LEU A 201 -1.06 -6.21 -9.73
C LEU A 201 -1.08 -7.63 -9.18
N VAL A 202 -0.70 -7.80 -7.91
CA VAL A 202 -0.73 -9.09 -7.20
C VAL A 202 -1.54 -8.98 -5.89
N PRO A 203 -2.49 -9.90 -5.60
CA PRO A 203 -3.34 -9.77 -4.42
C PRO A 203 -2.54 -10.01 -3.13
N ILE A 204 -2.58 -9.06 -2.19
CA ILE A 204 -1.98 -9.21 -0.85
C ILE A 204 -2.51 -10.46 -0.15
N TYR A 205 -3.81 -10.73 -0.28
CA TYR A 205 -4.45 -11.88 0.38
C TYR A 205 -3.89 -13.24 -0.08
N GLU A 206 -3.54 -13.37 -1.36
CA GLU A 206 -3.05 -14.62 -1.96
C GLU A 206 -1.53 -14.76 -1.89
N THR A 207 -0.83 -13.68 -1.60
CA THR A 207 0.64 -13.61 -1.55
C THR A 207 1.10 -13.35 -0.11
N LEU A 208 1.38 -12.10 0.26
CA LEU A 208 1.91 -11.72 1.57
C LEU A 208 1.10 -12.31 2.73
N TRP A 209 -0.23 -12.21 2.69
CA TRP A 209 -1.09 -12.70 3.77
C TRP A 209 -1.07 -14.23 3.89
N ALA A 210 -0.87 -14.96 2.80
CA ALA A 210 -0.78 -16.41 2.82
C ALA A 210 0.43 -16.90 3.66
N HIS A 211 1.48 -16.08 3.72
CA HIS A 211 2.70 -16.33 4.50
C HIS A 211 2.68 -15.70 5.91
N ARG A 212 1.57 -15.10 6.36
CA ARG A 212 1.51 -14.33 7.63
C ARG A 212 1.91 -15.11 8.89
N ASP A 213 1.82 -16.43 8.85
CA ASP A 213 2.17 -17.31 9.98
C ASP A 213 3.66 -17.72 9.97
N GLU A 214 4.41 -17.35 8.93
CA GLU A 214 5.85 -17.59 8.78
C GLU A 214 6.63 -16.49 9.52
N ILE A 215 6.67 -16.61 10.85
CA ILE A 215 7.24 -15.60 11.75
C ILE A 215 8.54 -16.11 12.40
N GLY A 216 9.62 -15.36 12.25
CA GLY A 216 10.89 -15.54 12.94
C GLY A 216 12.10 -15.65 12.00
N PRO A 217 13.31 -15.88 12.54
CA PRO A 217 14.54 -15.87 11.74
C PRO A 217 14.56 -16.92 10.62
N GLY A 218 14.78 -16.46 9.40
CA GLY A 218 14.79 -17.26 8.18
C GLY A 218 13.37 -17.58 7.67
N GLN A 219 12.39 -16.76 8.01
CA GLN A 219 11.01 -16.83 7.52
C GLN A 219 10.65 -15.55 6.74
N ALA A 220 9.40 -15.41 6.31
CA ALA A 220 8.96 -14.22 5.57
C ALA A 220 8.97 -12.97 6.45
N PHE A 221 8.55 -13.12 7.70
CA PHE A 221 8.18 -12.01 8.56
C PHE A 221 8.70 -12.15 10.00
N ASP A 222 8.68 -11.06 10.77
CA ASP A 222 9.01 -11.06 12.19
C ASP A 222 8.22 -9.96 12.96
N GLN A 223 8.66 -9.65 14.18
CA GLN A 223 8.10 -8.69 15.12
C GLN A 223 6.60 -8.92 15.38
N PRO A 224 6.22 -10.07 15.97
CA PRO A 224 4.83 -10.39 16.22
C PRO A 224 4.15 -9.33 17.11
N PHE A 225 2.97 -8.90 16.72
CA PHE A 225 2.11 -8.02 17.51
C PHE A 225 0.70 -8.59 17.64
N ASN A 226 -0.01 -8.20 18.70
CA ASN A 226 -1.38 -8.62 18.92
C ASN A 226 -2.35 -7.65 18.23
N TYR A 227 -3.07 -8.13 17.23
CA TYR A 227 -4.21 -7.44 16.64
C TYR A 227 -5.51 -8.09 17.09
N ARG A 228 -6.18 -7.48 18.08
CA ARG A 228 -7.51 -7.88 18.58
C ARG A 228 -7.62 -9.37 18.96
N GLY A 229 -6.55 -9.93 19.54
CA GLY A 229 -6.50 -11.35 19.95
C GLY A 229 -5.74 -12.27 19.01
N HIS A 230 -5.37 -11.81 17.81
CA HIS A 230 -4.61 -12.57 16.81
C HIS A 230 -3.16 -12.08 16.79
N ILE A 231 -2.21 -13.01 16.64
CA ILE A 231 -0.80 -12.66 16.46
C ILE A 231 -0.55 -12.50 14.97
N LEU A 232 -0.05 -11.33 14.57
CA LEU A 232 0.34 -11.01 13.20
C LEU A 232 1.78 -10.48 13.20
N PRO A 233 2.55 -10.66 12.13
CA PRO A 233 3.88 -10.08 12.04
C PRO A 233 3.80 -8.59 11.68
N ALA A 234 4.55 -7.75 12.39
CA ALA A 234 4.59 -6.33 12.08
C ALA A 234 5.55 -6.03 10.91
N THR A 235 6.57 -6.85 10.69
CA THR A 235 7.65 -6.55 9.76
C THR A 235 8.01 -7.74 8.89
N PHE A 236 8.69 -7.49 7.78
CA PHE A 236 9.52 -8.50 7.14
C PHE A 236 10.66 -8.88 8.09
N ASP A 237 11.06 -10.15 8.06
CA ASP A 237 12.30 -10.62 8.69
C ASP A 237 13.47 -9.97 7.92
N GLY A 238 14.37 -9.26 8.61
CA GLY A 238 15.48 -8.58 7.97
C GLY A 238 16.63 -8.34 8.92
N GLN A 239 17.86 -8.52 8.47
CA GLN A 239 19.05 -8.47 9.34
C GLN A 239 20.11 -7.46 8.89
N ASN A 240 20.13 -7.10 7.61
CA ASN A 240 21.18 -6.22 7.10
C ASN A 240 20.91 -4.76 7.49
N TYR A 241 21.91 -4.12 8.10
CA TYR A 241 21.95 -2.69 8.48
C TYR A 241 20.83 -2.22 9.45
N GLY A 242 19.90 -3.10 9.82
CA GLY A 242 18.94 -2.93 10.90
C GLY A 242 18.06 -4.16 11.02
N GLU A 243 17.79 -4.60 12.25
CA GLU A 243 16.89 -5.73 12.51
C GLU A 243 15.44 -5.30 12.28
N ASP A 244 14.73 -6.05 11.43
CA ASP A 244 13.28 -6.02 11.23
C ASP A 244 12.68 -4.61 11.06
N LYS A 245 13.17 -3.87 10.06
CA LYS A 245 12.79 -2.46 9.86
C LYS A 245 11.62 -2.25 8.92
N ALA A 246 11.46 -3.12 7.91
CA ALA A 246 10.42 -2.98 6.91
C ALA A 246 9.08 -3.52 7.42
N ASN A 247 8.05 -2.68 7.46
CA ASN A 247 6.72 -3.11 7.93
C ASN A 247 6.00 -3.97 6.89
N THR A 248 5.15 -4.89 7.34
CA THR A 248 4.12 -5.50 6.49
C THR A 248 2.97 -4.50 6.23
N PRO A 249 2.09 -4.73 5.23
CA PRO A 249 0.94 -3.84 5.01
C PRO A 249 0.05 -3.65 6.25
N TRP A 250 -0.09 -4.69 7.08
CA TRP A 250 -0.84 -4.67 8.33
C TRP A 250 0.01 -4.32 9.56
N GLY A 251 1.30 -4.08 9.39
CA GLY A 251 2.26 -3.81 10.47
C GLY A 251 2.46 -2.33 10.78
N TYR A 252 2.01 -1.43 9.90
CA TYR A 252 2.23 0.01 10.04
C TYR A 252 1.68 0.58 11.36
N ASN A 253 2.52 1.39 12.00
CA ASN A 253 2.08 2.30 13.05
C ASN A 253 1.06 3.31 12.50
N GLN A 254 0.24 3.85 13.39
CA GLN A 254 -0.74 4.86 13.04
C GLN A 254 -0.13 6.25 13.24
N GLU A 255 -0.40 7.18 12.32
CA GLU A 255 0.24 8.51 12.32
C GLU A 255 -0.08 9.35 13.56
N THR A 256 -1.32 9.27 14.05
CA THR A 256 -1.80 10.19 15.09
C THR A 256 -2.49 9.49 16.26
N GLY A 257 -1.96 9.75 17.46
CA GLY A 257 -2.60 9.39 18.73
C GLY A 257 -2.80 7.89 18.94
N ASP A 258 -3.60 7.55 19.96
CA ASP A 258 -3.84 6.17 20.38
C ASP A 258 -5.26 5.67 20.01
N ALA A 259 -5.97 6.41 19.15
CA ALA A 259 -7.36 6.08 18.77
C ALA A 259 -7.43 4.91 17.78
N LEU A 260 -6.41 4.76 16.94
CA LEU A 260 -6.25 3.66 16.00
C LEU A 260 -5.20 2.68 16.55
N SER A 261 -5.43 1.40 16.35
CA SER A 261 -4.45 0.35 16.65
C SER A 261 -3.47 0.19 15.49
N ARG A 262 -2.25 -0.28 15.77
CA ARG A 262 -1.35 -0.78 14.72
C ARG A 262 -2.12 -1.71 13.78
N GLY A 263 -1.93 -1.53 12.48
CA GLY A 263 -2.64 -2.29 11.44
C GLY A 263 -4.02 -1.78 11.06
N ASP A 264 -4.67 -0.88 11.81
CA ASP A 264 -6.02 -0.38 11.45
C ASP A 264 -6.01 0.34 10.08
N PHE A 265 -4.91 0.99 9.68
CA PHE A 265 -4.78 1.62 8.34
C PHE A 265 -5.08 0.63 7.19
N PHE A 266 -4.69 -0.63 7.33
CA PHE A 266 -4.89 -1.68 6.33
C PHE A 266 -6.06 -2.61 6.66
N LEU A 267 -6.13 -3.12 7.90
CA LEU A 267 -7.10 -4.14 8.32
C LEU A 267 -8.50 -3.54 8.57
N ASP A 268 -8.57 -2.30 9.05
CA ASP A 268 -9.83 -1.60 9.35
C ASP A 268 -9.88 -0.19 8.72
N PRO A 269 -9.78 -0.11 7.39
CA PRO A 269 -9.57 1.14 6.67
C PRO A 269 -10.76 2.11 6.80
N ALA A 270 -11.98 1.60 6.99
CA ALA A 270 -13.14 2.44 7.25
C ALA A 270 -13.04 3.16 8.60
N LYS A 271 -12.63 2.45 9.66
CA LYS A 271 -12.37 3.05 10.97
C LYS A 271 -11.21 4.05 10.90
N ALA A 272 -10.12 3.68 10.23
CA ALA A 272 -8.95 4.55 10.09
C ALA A 272 -9.33 5.88 9.40
N LEU A 273 -10.01 5.80 8.27
CA LEU A 273 -10.39 6.98 7.51
C LEU A 273 -11.41 7.87 8.26
N ALA A 274 -12.39 7.27 8.95
CA ALA A 274 -13.33 8.03 9.79
C ALA A 274 -12.65 8.82 10.91
N TYR A 275 -11.47 8.37 11.34
CA TYR A 275 -10.64 9.11 12.29
C TYR A 275 -9.81 10.19 11.60
N HIS A 276 -9.18 9.87 10.46
CA HIS A 276 -8.30 10.78 9.72
C HIS A 276 -9.01 12.00 9.16
N VAL A 277 -10.24 11.85 8.66
CA VAL A 277 -10.97 12.90 7.94
C VAL A 277 -12.35 13.18 8.52
N SER A 278 -12.95 14.30 8.10
CA SER A 278 -14.36 14.60 8.30
C SER A 278 -15.10 14.57 6.96
N PHE A 279 -16.20 13.84 6.91
CA PHE A 279 -17.06 13.70 5.73
C PHE A 279 -18.26 14.65 5.79
N GLY A 280 -18.69 15.10 4.61
CA GLY A 280 -20.00 15.76 4.42
C GLY A 280 -21.08 14.82 3.90
N ALA A 281 -20.80 13.51 3.76
CA ALA A 281 -21.66 12.51 3.13
C ALA A 281 -21.81 11.27 4.05
N ASP A 282 -22.72 10.36 3.66
CA ASP A 282 -22.95 9.10 4.37
C ASP A 282 -21.69 8.22 4.35
N PHE A 283 -21.30 7.71 5.52
CA PHE A 283 -20.11 6.89 5.71
C PHE A 283 -20.46 5.66 6.55
N SER A 284 -20.16 4.46 6.05
CA SER A 284 -20.47 3.19 6.71
C SER A 284 -19.19 2.54 7.21
N LEU A 285 -19.24 2.03 8.45
CA LEU A 285 -18.21 1.19 9.05
C LEU A 285 -18.49 -0.30 8.87
N GLU A 286 -19.65 -0.66 8.30
CA GLU A 286 -20.06 -2.04 8.09
C GLU A 286 -19.48 -2.57 6.78
N TYR A 287 -18.57 -3.54 6.90
CA TYR A 287 -17.94 -4.18 5.74
C TYR A 287 -18.92 -5.17 5.09
N VAL A 288 -19.07 -5.06 3.78
CA VAL A 288 -19.68 -6.10 2.94
C VAL A 288 -18.63 -7.03 2.34
N TYR A 289 -17.36 -6.56 2.27
CA TYR A 289 -16.21 -7.35 1.91
C TYR A 289 -14.95 -6.84 2.62
N ASN A 290 -14.35 -7.67 3.46
CA ASN A 290 -13.01 -7.46 4.01
C ASN A 290 -12.43 -8.86 4.31
N PRO A 291 -11.60 -9.42 3.41
CA PRO A 291 -11.20 -10.82 3.51
C PRO A 291 -10.29 -11.06 4.73
N TYR A 292 -9.56 -10.05 5.19
CA TYR A 292 -8.66 -10.15 6.34
C TYR A 292 -9.44 -10.19 7.65
N LEU A 293 -10.39 -9.27 7.87
CA LEU A 293 -11.22 -9.32 9.07
C LEU A 293 -12.14 -10.56 9.07
N ALA A 294 -12.57 -11.03 7.91
CA ALA A 294 -13.32 -12.28 7.81
C ALA A 294 -12.46 -13.50 8.19
N ASP A 295 -11.24 -13.59 7.67
CA ASP A 295 -10.28 -14.65 7.96
C ASP A 295 -9.84 -14.67 9.43
N LEU A 296 -9.75 -13.49 10.05
CA LEU A 296 -9.50 -13.34 11.49
C LEU A 296 -10.76 -13.52 12.35
N GLU A 297 -11.95 -13.73 11.76
CA GLU A 297 -13.22 -13.78 12.50
C GLU A 297 -13.53 -12.50 13.32
N LEU A 298 -13.06 -11.34 12.84
CA LEU A 298 -13.19 -10.01 13.47
C LEU A 298 -14.23 -9.08 12.81
N GLY A 299 -14.90 -9.52 11.74
CA GLY A 299 -15.95 -8.77 11.05
C GLY A 299 -17.31 -8.84 11.77
N SER A 300 -18.21 -7.90 11.49
CA SER A 300 -19.59 -7.89 12.00
C SER A 300 -20.26 -9.22 11.66
N VAL A 301 -20.52 -10.07 12.67
CA VAL A 301 -21.42 -11.21 12.51
C VAL A 301 -22.82 -10.62 12.32
N PRO A 302 -23.50 -10.83 11.18
CA PRO A 302 -24.91 -10.48 11.08
C PRO A 302 -25.67 -11.34 12.09
N GLY A 303 -26.01 -10.77 13.26
CA GLY A 303 -26.87 -11.44 14.25
C GLY A 303 -26.40 -11.52 15.70
N GLN A 304 -25.32 -10.85 16.14
CA GLN A 304 -25.08 -10.69 17.58
C GLN A 304 -25.25 -9.25 18.05
N LEU A 305 -26.50 -8.91 18.34
CA LEU A 305 -26.86 -7.84 19.27
C LEU A 305 -26.23 -8.11 20.63
N ARG A 306 -25.61 -7.09 21.22
CA ARG A 306 -25.71 -6.85 22.66
C ARG A 306 -26.55 -5.62 22.89
#